data_AF-A0A2M9T8A2-F1
#
_entry.id   AF-A0A2M9T8A2-F1
#
_cell.length_a   1.000
_cell.length_b   1.000
_cell.length_c   1.000
_cell.angle_alpha   90.00
_cell.angle_beta   90.00
_cell.angle_gamma   90.00
#
_symmetry.space_group_name_H-M   'P 1'
#
loop_
_entity.id
_entity.type
_entity.pdbx_description
1 polymer ?
#
loop_
_entity_poly.entity_id
_entity_poly.type
_entity_poly.pdbx_seq_one_letter_code
_entity_poly.pdbx_strand_id
1 'polypeptide(L)'
;FVTRYRGKVFTGAHLNSLELLFDRVCRDFEAELQEFNGETDHVHLLVNFPPKVAVSRLVNSLKGVSSRRMKLLHPELVQPAYRKNSLWSPSYFAGSVGGAP
;
A
#
# COMPACT_ATOMS: atom_id res chain seq x y z
N PHE A 1 -2.33 0.83 -5.37
CA PHE A 1 -1.54 2.07 -5.27
C PHE A 1 -0.41 2.08 -6.29
N VAL A 2 -0.07 3.27 -6.81
CA VAL A 2 1.02 3.43 -7.79
C VAL A 2 2.19 4.17 -7.15
N THR A 3 3.40 3.74 -7.46
CA THR A 3 4.63 4.40 -7.02
C THR A 3 4.71 5.83 -7.54
N ARG A 4 5.44 6.69 -6.82
CA ARG A 4 5.66 8.06 -7.26
C ARG A 4 6.40 8.04 -8.60
N TYR A 5 5.90 8.84 -9.56
CA TYR A 5 6.43 8.90 -10.94
C TYR A 5 6.38 7.57 -11.71
N ARG A 6 5.57 6.60 -11.27
CA ARG A 6 5.54 5.23 -11.83
C ARG A 6 6.93 4.58 -11.88
N GLY A 7 7.76 4.87 -10.88
CA GLY A 7 9.10 4.29 -10.78
C GLY A 7 9.02 2.77 -10.59
N LYS A 8 9.68 2.02 -11.47
CA LYS A 8 9.80 0.55 -11.37
C LYS A 8 10.80 0.16 -10.28
N VAL A 9 10.37 0.23 -9.03
CA VAL A 9 11.24 0.06 -7.83
C VAL A 9 10.95 -1.23 -7.06
N PHE A 10 9.84 -1.92 -7.32
CA PHE A 10 9.50 -3.14 -6.60
C PHE A 10 10.14 -4.38 -7.20
N THR A 11 10.74 -5.18 -6.32
CA THR A 11 11.19 -6.55 -6.55
C THR A 11 10.23 -7.51 -5.83
N GLY A 12 10.36 -8.82 -6.04
CA GLY A 12 9.59 -9.81 -5.29
C GLY A 12 9.74 -9.67 -3.77
N ALA A 13 10.96 -9.39 -3.28
CA ALA A 13 11.21 -9.15 -1.85
C ALA A 13 10.47 -7.90 -1.33
N HIS A 14 10.38 -6.85 -2.15
CA HIS A 14 9.63 -5.65 -1.80
C HIS A 14 8.14 -5.93 -1.72
N LEU A 15 7.58 -6.70 -2.67
CA LEU A 15 6.17 -7.08 -2.69
C LEU A 15 5.80 -7.93 -1.48
N ASN A 16 6.62 -8.92 -1.11
CA ASN A 16 6.42 -9.73 0.10
C ASN A 16 6.40 -8.87 1.37
N SER A 17 7.31 -7.89 1.46
CA SER A 17 7.36 -6.98 2.61
C SER A 17 6.14 -6.06 2.67
N LEU A 18 5.67 -5.60 1.51
CA LEU A 18 4.47 -4.77 1.40
C LEU A 18 3.21 -5.53 1.81
N GLU A 19 3.05 -6.78 1.36
CA GLU A 19 1.92 -7.64 1.72
C GLU A 19 1.79 -7.78 3.25
N LEU A 20 2.89 -8.14 3.92
CA LEU A 20 2.93 -8.27 5.38
C LEU A 20 2.62 -6.95 6.12
N LEU A 21 3.10 -5.83 5.57
CA LEU A 21 2.81 -4.51 6.14
C LEU A 21 1.34 -4.12 5.94
N PHE A 22 0.76 -4.42 4.78
CA PHE A 22 -0.62 -4.11 4.47
C PHE A 22 -1.59 -4.98 5.27
N ASP A 23 -1.31 -6.29 5.41
CA ASP A 23 -2.08 -7.18 6.27
C ASP A 23 -2.13 -6.65 7.71
N ARG A 24 -0.97 -6.28 8.28
CA ARG A 24 -0.89 -5.71 9.63
C ARG A 24 -1.73 -4.43 9.76
N VAL A 25 -1.59 -3.51 8.81
CA VAL A 25 -2.35 -2.25 8.85
C VAL A 25 -3.86 -2.50 8.67
N CYS A 26 -4.27 -3.48 7.87
CA CYS A 26 -5.69 -3.86 7.77
C CYS A 26 -6.21 -4.35 9.13
N ARG A 27 -5.47 -5.23 9.81
CA ARG A 27 -5.86 -5.74 11.15
C ARG A 27 -5.99 -4.63 12.20
N ASP A 28 -5.10 -3.64 12.17
CA ASP A 28 -5.19 -2.46 13.06
C ASP A 28 -6.49 -1.65 12.86
N PHE A 29 -7.15 -1.82 11.70
CA PHE A 29 -8.42 -1.18 11.34
C PHE A 29 -9.63 -2.13 11.43
N GLU A 30 -9.46 -3.33 12.02
CA GLU A 30 -10.46 -4.40 12.01
C GLU A 30 -10.87 -4.81 10.57
N ALA A 31 -9.98 -4.62 9.61
CA ALA A 31 -10.14 -4.97 8.21
C ALA A 31 -9.28 -6.21 7.86
N GLU A 32 -9.61 -6.84 6.74
CA GLU A 32 -8.98 -8.07 6.28
C GLU A 32 -8.46 -7.88 4.85
N LEU A 33 -7.18 -8.17 4.65
CA LEU A 33 -6.56 -8.21 3.33
C LEU A 33 -6.90 -9.54 2.65
N GLN A 34 -7.83 -9.52 1.71
CA GLN A 34 -8.31 -10.70 0.99
C GLN A 34 -7.36 -11.12 -0.12
N GLU A 35 -6.89 -10.14 -0.89
CA GLU A 35 -5.93 -10.38 -1.97
C GLU A 35 -4.91 -9.26 -2.04
N PHE A 36 -3.67 -9.64 -2.37
CA PHE A 36 -2.59 -8.73 -2.67
C PHE A 36 -1.89 -9.16 -3.94
N ASN A 37 -1.77 -8.23 -4.89
CA ASN A 37 -1.00 -8.43 -6.11
C ASN A 37 -0.20 -7.16 -6.40
N GLY A 38 0.90 -7.30 -7.14
CA GLY A 38 1.69 -6.14 -7.51
C GLY A 38 2.66 -6.40 -8.64
N GLU A 39 3.08 -5.31 -9.26
CA GLU A 39 4.11 -5.26 -10.28
C GLU A 39 5.22 -4.30 -9.83
N THR A 40 6.19 -4.08 -10.71
CA THR A 40 7.38 -3.27 -10.41
C THR A 40 7.07 -1.80 -10.04
N ASP A 41 5.95 -1.23 -10.48
CA ASP A 41 5.57 0.17 -10.23
C ASP A 41 4.26 0.37 -9.46
N HIS A 42 3.52 -0.69 -9.12
CA HIS A 42 2.22 -0.57 -8.48
C HIS A 42 1.78 -1.84 -7.73
N VAL A 43 0.78 -1.71 -6.88
CA VAL A 43 0.12 -2.80 -6.13
C VAL A 43 -1.39 -2.67 -6.21
N HIS A 44 -2.11 -3.79 -6.11
CA HIS A 44 -3.56 -3.88 -5.98
C HIS A 44 -3.89 -4.64 -4.70
N LEU A 45 -4.90 -4.17 -3.98
CA LEU A 45 -5.34 -4.76 -2.73
C LEU A 45 -6.85 -4.99 -2.84
N LEU A 46 -7.30 -6.18 -2.48
CA LEU A 46 -8.69 -6.44 -2.16
C LEU A 46 -8.82 -6.49 -0.64
N VAL A 47 -9.66 -5.62 -0.08
CA VAL A 47 -9.79 -5.46 1.37
C VAL A 47 -11.26 -5.51 1.75
N ASN A 48 -11.59 -6.40 2.69
CA ASN A 48 -12.86 -6.37 3.40
C ASN A 48 -12.70 -5.46 4.63
N PHE A 49 -13.59 -4.48 4.82
CA PHE A 49 -13.46 -3.53 5.92
C PHE A 49 -14.83 -3.17 6.53
N PRO A 50 -14.90 -2.87 7.84
CA PRO A 50 -16.16 -2.49 8.47
C PRO A 50 -16.70 -1.16 7.93
N PRO A 51 -18.02 -1.00 7.78
CA PRO A 51 -18.62 0.24 7.24
C PRO A 51 -18.37 1.48 8.11
N LYS A 52 -18.00 1.31 9.39
CA LYS A 52 -17.56 2.39 10.29
C LYS A 52 -16.20 3.00 9.90
N VAL A 53 -15.40 2.29 9.11
CA VAL A 53 -14.06 2.74 8.69
C VAL A 53 -14.16 3.54 7.40
N ALA A 54 -13.80 4.82 7.47
CA ALA A 54 -13.65 5.63 6.27
C ALA A 54 -12.50 5.10 5.39
N VAL A 55 -12.79 4.78 4.13
CA VAL A 55 -11.81 4.29 3.15
C VAL A 55 -10.58 5.19 3.06
N SER A 56 -10.77 6.51 3.08
CA SER A 56 -9.67 7.48 3.05
C SER A 56 -8.72 7.35 4.23
N ARG A 57 -9.24 7.05 5.44
CA ARG A 57 -8.40 6.83 6.63
C ARG A 57 -7.57 5.56 6.50
N LEU A 58 -8.19 4.47 6.06
CA LEU A 58 -7.49 3.20 5.82
C LEU A 58 -6.39 3.37 4.76
N VAL A 59 -6.72 3.96 3.61
CA VAL A 59 -5.76 4.20 2.51
C VAL A 59 -4.59 5.10 2.96
N ASN A 60 -4.87 6.15 3.73
CA ASN A 60 -3.82 7.02 4.26
C ASN A 60 -2.87 6.26 5.19
N SER A 61 -3.40 5.38 6.05
CA SER A 61 -2.59 4.53 6.91
C SER A 61 -1.76 3.53 6.10
N LEU A 62 -2.39 2.80 5.17
CA LEU A 62 -1.73 1.83 4.29
C LEU A 62 -0.55 2.49 3.55
N LYS A 63 -0.78 3.61 2.87
CA LYS A 63 0.26 4.32 2.10
C LYS A 63 1.33 4.96 3.00
N GLY A 64 0.93 5.56 4.12
CA GLY A 64 1.85 6.24 5.03
C GLY A 64 2.79 5.28 5.76
N VAL A 65 2.21 4.25 6.39
CA VAL A 65 2.96 3.23 7.14
C VAL A 65 3.87 2.44 6.20
N SER A 66 3.35 1.95 5.07
CA SER A 66 4.17 1.21 4.10
C SER A 66 5.32 2.06 3.56
N SER A 67 5.08 3.32 3.17
CA SER A 67 6.15 4.21 2.69
C SER A 67 7.26 4.37 3.72
N ARG A 68 6.93 4.58 5.00
CA ARG A 68 7.92 4.70 6.07
C ARG A 68 8.66 3.39 6.34
N ARG A 69 7.92 2.29 6.50
CA ARG A 69 8.48 0.99 6.89
C ARG A 69 9.31 0.36 5.78
N MET A 70 8.88 0.47 4.53
CA MET A 70 9.64 -0.02 3.38
C MET A 70 11.01 0.63 3.30
N LYS A 71 11.13 1.94 3.55
CA LYS A 71 12.43 2.62 3.57
C LYS A 71 13.34 2.22 4.74
N LEU A 72 12.78 1.69 5.83
CA LEU A 72 13.57 1.17 6.95
C LEU A 72 14.05 -0.26 6.69
N LEU A 73 13.21 -1.09 6.06
CA LEU A 73 13.51 -2.48 5.73
C LEU A 73 14.40 -2.60 4.48
N HIS A 74 14.19 -1.70 3.52
CA HIS A 74 14.83 -1.65 2.20
C HIS A 74 15.38 -0.22 1.97
N PRO A 75 16.54 0.13 2.58
CA PRO A 75 17.10 1.48 2.52
C PRO A 75 17.39 1.98 1.09
N GLU A 76 17.57 1.09 0.12
CA GLU A 76 17.72 1.41 -1.30
C GLU A 76 16.48 2.09 -1.92
N LEU A 77 15.30 1.99 -1.27
CA LEU A 77 14.10 2.71 -1.67
C LEU A 77 14.08 4.18 -1.19
N VAL A 78 15.06 4.59 -0.36
CA VAL A 78 15.20 5.98 0.07
C VAL A 78 15.60 6.85 -1.12
N GLN A 79 14.76 7.84 -1.42
CA GLN A 79 15.04 8.80 -2.48
C GLN A 79 15.62 10.09 -1.90
N PRO A 80 16.45 10.82 -2.67
CA PRO A 80 16.96 12.13 -2.27
C PRO A 80 15.84 13.11 -1.90
N ALA A 81 16.13 14.06 -1.01
CA ALA A 81 15.18 15.05 -0.52
C ALA A 81 14.48 15.84 -1.65
N TYR A 82 15.21 16.19 -2.71
CA TYR A 82 14.66 16.92 -3.86
C TYR A 82 13.62 16.11 -4.67
N ARG A 83 13.55 14.78 -4.51
CA ARG A 83 12.50 13.91 -5.09
C ARG A 83 11.33 13.65 -4.14
N LYS A 84 11.22 14.44 -3.05
CA LYS A 84 10.17 14.37 -2.01
C LYS A 84 10.09 13.04 -1.24
N ASN A 85 11.12 12.19 -1.32
CA ASN A 85 11.30 10.91 -0.60
C ASN A 85 10.00 10.12 -0.29
N SER A 86 9.07 10.06 -1.25
CA SER A 86 7.76 9.44 -1.08
C SER A 86 7.65 8.23 -2.00
N LEU A 87 7.29 7.08 -1.43
CA LEU A 87 7.13 5.84 -2.18
C LEU A 87 5.95 5.91 -3.16
N TRP A 88 4.83 6.45 -2.69
CA TRP A 88 3.57 6.44 -3.45
C TRP A 88 3.29 7.76 -4.15
N SER A 89 2.55 7.69 -5.26
CA SER A 89 1.77 8.81 -5.81
C SER A 89 0.80 9.33 -4.75
N PRO A 90 0.47 10.64 -4.70
CA PRO A 90 -0.56 11.14 -3.78
C PRO A 90 -1.95 10.54 -4.06
N SER A 91 -2.27 10.23 -5.32
CA SER A 91 -3.57 9.67 -5.71
C SER A 91 -3.75 8.19 -5.34
N TYR A 92 -4.99 7.73 -5.33
CA TYR A 92 -5.37 6.32 -5.26
C TYR A 92 -6.69 6.11 -6.00
N PHE A 93 -6.96 4.86 -6.37
CA PHE A 93 -8.25 4.41 -6.88
C PHE A 93 -8.86 3.47 -5.84
N ALA A 94 -10.17 3.57 -5.64
CA ALA A 94 -10.95 2.67 -4.81
C ALA A 94 -12.30 2.44 -5.49
N GLY A 95 -12.69 1.18 -5.62
CA GLY A 95 -13.98 0.76 -6.16
C GLY A 95 -14.55 -0.36 -5.31
N SER A 96 -15.86 -0.38 -5.12
CA SER A 96 -16.55 -1.49 -4.47
C SER A 96 -16.58 -2.69 -5.41
N VAL A 97 -16.32 -3.87 -4.88
CA VAL A 97 -16.60 -5.14 -5.56
C VAL A 97 -17.79 -5.80 -4.87
N GLY A 98 -18.67 -6.43 -5.64
CA GLY A 98 -19.78 -7.20 -5.09
C GLY A 98 -19.30 -8.59 -4.67
N GLY A 99 -19.57 -8.98 -3.43
CA GLY A 99 -19.69 -10.38 -3.06
C GLY A 99 -21.17 -10.75 -3.14
N ALA A 100 -21.56 -11.60 -4.09
CA ALA A 100 -22.85 -12.26 -4.00
C ALA A 100 -22.77 -13.22 -2.80
N PRO A 101 -23.73 -13.18 -1.85
CA PRO A 101 -23.82 -14.18 -0.79
C PRO A 101 -24.07 -15.59 -1.33
#